data_AF-A0A0B5HI85-F1
#
_entry.id   AF-A0A0B5HI85-F1
#
_cell.length_a   1.000
_cell.length_b   1.000
_cell.length_c   1.000
_cell.angle_alpha   90.00
_cell.angle_beta   90.00
_cell.angle_gamma   90.00
#
_symmetry.space_group_name_H-M   'P 1'
#
loop_
_entity.id
_entity.type
_entity.pdbx_description
1 polymer ?
#
loop_
_entity_poly.entity_id
_entity_poly.type
_entity_poly.pdbx_seq_one_letter_code
_entity_poly.pdbx_strand_id
1 'polypeptide(L)'
;MTQWHMKSVRKPSGGVRNSRNRSDKRLSWKGGDTTLTTIADSDEKARVDLMDGVGGTNKLAAKSVFYANVLNPNDQKSKKAQILSVHQNDANRLFTRRNIITKGALIRVKLDGSERIAKVSSRPGQDGAVNAILVEEKK
;
A
#
# COMPACT_ATOMS: atom_id res chain seq x y z
N MET A 1 15.74 -7.77 -4.52
CA MET A 1 16.29 -8.54 -5.66
C MET A 1 15.42 -8.21 -6.85
N THR A 2 15.96 -7.78 -7.99
CA THR A 2 15.13 -7.21 -9.07
C THR A 2 14.06 -8.19 -9.59
N GLN A 3 12.77 -7.85 -9.42
CA GLN A 3 11.66 -8.60 -10.01
C GLN A 3 11.49 -8.25 -11.48
N TRP A 4 11.28 -9.25 -12.33
CA TRP A 4 11.03 -9.05 -13.76
C TRP A 4 9.59 -9.45 -14.11
N HIS A 5 8.78 -8.49 -14.55
CA HIS A 5 7.40 -8.71 -14.96
C HIS A 5 7.33 -9.20 -16.41
N MET A 6 7.78 -10.44 -16.62
CA MET A 6 7.87 -11.04 -17.94
C MET A 6 6.58 -11.69 -18.42
N LYS A 7 6.46 -11.88 -19.75
CA LYS A 7 5.45 -12.78 -20.35
C LYS A 7 5.48 -14.15 -19.67
N SER A 8 4.30 -14.72 -19.41
CA SER A 8 4.18 -16.09 -18.87
C SER A 8 5.01 -17.09 -19.69
N VAL A 9 5.58 -18.08 -18.99
CA VAL A 9 6.38 -19.17 -19.55
C VAL A 9 5.53 -20.08 -20.45
N ARG A 10 4.22 -20.19 -20.18
CA ARG A 10 3.27 -21.05 -20.90
C ARG A 10 2.22 -20.23 -21.66
N LYS A 11 1.68 -20.82 -22.71
CA LYS A 11 0.48 -20.33 -23.43
C LYS A 11 -0.78 -20.71 -22.64
N PRO A 12 -1.93 -20.07 -22.89
CA PRO A 12 -3.22 -20.49 -22.30
C PRO A 12 -3.55 -21.97 -22.56
N SER A 13 -3.13 -22.50 -23.72
CA SER A 13 -3.28 -23.92 -24.07
C SER A 13 -2.29 -24.87 -23.37
N GLY A 14 -1.40 -24.39 -22.50
CA GLY A 14 -0.41 -25.21 -21.78
C GLY A 14 0.91 -25.46 -22.52
N GLY A 15 0.99 -25.19 -23.82
CA GLY A 15 2.23 -25.26 -24.60
C GLY A 15 3.28 -24.25 -24.13
N VAL A 16 4.57 -24.58 -24.31
CA VAL A 16 5.69 -23.69 -23.98
C VAL A 16 5.68 -22.45 -24.89
N ARG A 17 5.97 -21.27 -24.31
CA ARG A 17 6.01 -20.00 -25.05
C ARG A 17 7.44 -19.63 -25.44
N ASN A 18 7.90 -20.18 -26.57
CA ASN A 18 9.25 -19.96 -27.11
C ASN A 18 9.56 -18.48 -27.42
N SER A 19 8.54 -17.65 -27.68
CA SER A 19 8.71 -16.21 -27.92
C SER A 19 9.25 -15.43 -26.71
N ARG A 20 9.23 -16.02 -25.51
CA ARG A 20 9.77 -15.39 -24.29
C ARG A 20 11.28 -15.19 -24.38
N ASN A 21 12.01 -16.14 -24.97
CA ASN A 21 13.46 -16.11 -25.06
C ASN A 21 13.99 -14.93 -25.90
N ARG A 22 13.19 -14.44 -26.85
CA ARG A 22 13.53 -13.27 -27.68
C ARG A 22 13.41 -11.93 -26.93
N SER A 23 12.72 -11.90 -25.81
CA SER A 23 12.42 -10.67 -25.06
C SER A 23 12.75 -10.81 -23.59
N ASP A 24 13.85 -11.49 -23.27
CA ASP A 24 14.29 -11.69 -21.90
C ASP A 24 14.81 -10.38 -21.28
N LYS A 25 14.52 -10.18 -19.98
CA LYS A 25 15.03 -9.10 -19.11
C LYS A 25 15.12 -7.69 -19.73
N ARG A 26 14.14 -7.29 -20.53
CA ARG A 26 14.04 -5.92 -21.05
C ARG A 26 13.86 -4.93 -19.91
N LEU A 27 14.61 -3.83 -19.91
CA LEU A 27 14.55 -2.81 -18.85
C LEU A 27 13.14 -2.29 -18.55
N SER A 28 12.27 -2.21 -19.57
CA SER A 28 10.87 -1.80 -19.40
C SER A 28 10.03 -2.78 -18.57
N TRP A 29 10.52 -4.01 -18.37
CA TRP A 29 9.86 -5.07 -17.60
C TRP A 29 10.46 -5.20 -16.20
N LYS A 30 11.44 -4.35 -15.87
CA LYS A 30 12.05 -4.28 -14.55
C LYS A 30 11.02 -3.74 -13.55
N GLY A 31 10.72 -4.54 -12.55
CA GLY A 31 9.93 -4.16 -11.38
C GLY A 31 10.80 -3.81 -10.18
N GLY A 32 10.14 -3.33 -9.13
CA GLY A 32 10.73 -3.10 -7.82
C GLY A 32 10.29 -4.15 -6.80
N ASP A 33 11.00 -4.20 -5.67
CA ASP A 33 10.56 -4.98 -4.51
C ASP A 33 9.32 -4.34 -3.87
N THR A 34 8.46 -5.16 -3.28
CA THR A 34 7.22 -4.68 -2.64
C THR A 34 7.52 -3.86 -1.39
N THR A 35 6.94 -2.67 -1.29
CA THR A 35 6.99 -1.85 -0.08
C THR A 35 5.93 -2.35 0.91
N LEU A 36 6.35 -3.14 1.90
CA LEU A 36 5.49 -3.53 3.02
C LEU A 36 5.43 -2.38 4.02
N THR A 37 4.48 -1.47 3.85
CA THR A 37 4.32 -0.29 4.71
C THR A 37 3.89 -0.70 6.11
N THR A 38 4.68 -0.35 7.13
CA THR A 38 4.40 -0.64 8.54
C THR A 38 3.97 0.61 9.31
N ILE A 39 3.45 0.43 10.52
CA ILE A 39 3.19 1.53 11.46
C ILE A 39 4.50 1.90 12.16
N ALA A 40 4.80 3.19 12.25
CA ALA A 40 5.94 3.72 13.01
C ALA A 40 5.57 3.97 14.49
N ASP A 41 6.55 3.96 15.40
CA ASP A 41 6.29 4.30 16.80
C ASP A 41 6.07 5.81 17.02
N SER A 42 6.69 6.64 16.19
CA SER A 42 6.65 8.11 16.26
C SER A 42 6.68 8.72 14.85
N ASP A 43 6.27 9.98 14.75
CA ASP A 43 6.25 10.72 13.46
C ASP A 43 7.66 10.87 12.87
N GLU A 44 8.67 11.09 13.71
CA GLU A 44 10.08 11.20 13.29
C GLU A 44 10.63 9.90 12.68
N LYS A 45 10.08 8.76 13.09
CA LYS A 45 10.43 7.44 12.54
C LYS A 45 9.61 7.08 11.29
N ALA A 46 8.67 7.93 10.88
CA ALA A 46 7.96 7.74 9.62
C ALA A 46 8.94 7.98 8.46
N ARG A 47 9.00 7.02 7.54
CA ARG A 47 9.96 7.02 6.45
C ARG A 47 9.24 6.89 5.12
N VAL A 48 9.52 7.83 4.24
CA VAL A 48 9.08 7.82 2.84
C VAL A 48 10.33 7.89 1.99
N ASP A 49 10.51 6.89 1.12
CA ASP A 49 11.61 6.87 0.16
C ASP A 49 11.11 7.41 -1.19
N LEU A 50 11.95 8.19 -1.86
CA LEU A 50 11.74 8.56 -3.26
C LEU A 50 12.27 7.43 -4.14
N MET A 51 11.42 6.94 -5.05
CA MET A 51 11.76 5.89 -6.01
C MET A 51 11.68 6.43 -7.42
N ASP A 52 12.75 6.26 -8.17
CA ASP A 52 12.81 6.62 -9.58
C ASP A 52 12.06 5.61 -10.43
N GLY A 53 11.25 6.13 -11.34
CA GLY A 53 10.53 5.38 -12.37
C GLY A 53 11.20 5.50 -13.74
N VAL A 54 10.53 4.95 -14.75
CA VAL A 54 10.98 5.05 -16.14
C VAL A 54 10.64 6.43 -16.69
N GLY A 55 11.55 7.03 -17.46
CA GLY A 55 11.29 8.30 -18.13
C GLY A 55 11.33 9.52 -17.20
N GLY A 56 12.07 9.46 -16.09
CA GLY A 56 12.26 10.59 -15.17
C GLY A 56 11.08 10.86 -14.23
N THR A 57 10.10 9.96 -14.16
CA THR A 57 9.00 10.06 -13.18
C THR A 57 9.46 9.60 -11.80
N ASN A 58 9.01 10.25 -10.74
CA ASN A 58 9.31 9.84 -9.37
C ASN A 58 8.04 9.35 -8.66
N LYS A 59 8.22 8.42 -7.73
CA LYS A 59 7.17 7.88 -6.87
C LYS A 59 7.59 7.97 -5.41
N LEU A 60 6.61 8.09 -4.52
CA LEU A 60 6.85 8.12 -3.08
C LEU A 60 6.42 6.78 -2.47
N ALA A 61 7.37 6.06 -1.90
CA ALA A 61 7.13 4.78 -1.26
C ALA A 61 7.18 4.94 0.26
N ALA A 62 6.02 4.93 0.91
CA ALA A 62 5.95 4.94 2.38
C ALA A 62 6.43 3.60 2.95
N LYS A 63 7.55 3.59 3.66
CA LYS A 63 8.09 2.41 4.36
C LYS A 63 7.43 2.27 5.73
N SER A 64 7.32 3.38 6.45
CA SER A 64 6.69 3.46 7.76
C SER A 64 5.85 4.72 7.85
N VAL A 65 4.69 4.64 8.49
CA VAL A 65 3.72 5.73 8.61
C VAL A 65 3.16 5.82 10.02
N PHE A 66 2.94 7.04 10.50
CA PHE A 66 2.38 7.29 11.83
C PHE A 66 0.97 7.88 11.76
N TYR A 67 0.71 8.74 10.77
CA TYR A 67 -0.57 9.40 10.57
C TYR A 67 -1.30 8.90 9.31
N ALA A 68 -2.62 8.99 9.35
CA ALA A 68 -3.49 8.87 8.19
C ALA A 68 -4.40 10.10 8.07
N ASN A 69 -4.75 10.46 6.85
CA ASN A 69 -5.82 11.42 6.59
C ASN A 69 -7.14 10.65 6.50
N VAL A 70 -8.03 10.89 7.45
CA VAL A 70 -9.32 10.19 7.56
C VAL A 70 -10.44 11.12 7.14
N LEU A 71 -11.19 10.72 6.11
CA LEU A 71 -12.38 11.41 5.64
C LEU A 71 -13.61 10.92 6.41
N ASN A 72 -14.36 11.86 7.00
CA ASN A 72 -15.71 11.58 7.49
C ASN A 72 -16.69 11.65 6.30
N PRO A 73 -17.41 10.57 5.95
CA PRO A 73 -18.36 10.59 4.83
C PRO A 73 -19.51 11.59 5.00
N ASN A 74 -19.96 11.86 6.23
CA ASN A 74 -21.07 12.77 6.50
C ASN A 74 -20.68 14.24 6.36
N ASP A 75 -19.57 14.62 7.00
CA ASP A 75 -19.12 16.01 7.01
C ASP A 75 -18.29 16.37 5.77
N GLN A 76 -17.90 15.37 4.97
CA GLN A 76 -16.95 15.48 3.85
C GLN A 76 -15.62 16.16 4.21
N LYS A 77 -15.28 16.18 5.51
CA LYS A 77 -14.05 16.79 6.03
C LYS A 77 -13.02 15.71 6.33
N SER A 78 -11.78 15.97 5.93
CA SER A 78 -10.62 15.14 6.27
C SER A 78 -9.93 15.66 7.52
N LYS A 79 -9.60 14.78 8.45
CA LYS A 79 -8.80 15.08 9.65
C LYS A 79 -7.55 14.21 9.67
N LYS A 80 -6.44 14.76 10.15
CA LYS A 80 -5.21 14.00 10.43
C LYS A 80 -5.42 13.20 11.72
N ALA A 81 -5.24 11.89 11.64
CA ALA A 81 -5.46 10.97 12.74
C ALA A 81 -4.26 10.04 12.92
N GLN A 82 -3.95 9.68 14.18
CA GLN A 82 -2.88 8.74 14.49
C GLN A 82 -3.34 7.31 14.20
N ILE A 83 -2.48 6.50 13.58
CA ILE A 83 -2.75 5.08 13.33
C ILE A 83 -2.27 4.28 14.55
N LEU A 84 -3.15 3.45 15.13
CA LEU A 84 -2.82 2.62 16.28
C LEU A 84 -2.43 1.20 15.85
N SER A 85 -3.27 0.55 15.06
CA SER A 85 -3.08 -0.83 14.62
C SER A 85 -3.87 -1.13 13.36
N VAL A 86 -3.49 -2.20 12.65
CA VAL A 86 -4.31 -2.74 11.56
C VAL A 86 -5.33 -3.71 12.15
N HIS A 87 -6.62 -3.49 11.90
CA HIS A 87 -7.68 -4.37 12.39
C HIS A 87 -7.85 -5.60 11.49
N GLN A 88 -8.00 -5.39 10.19
CA GLN A 88 -8.20 -6.45 9.21
C GLN A 88 -7.56 -6.06 7.87
N ASN A 89 -6.99 -7.05 7.20
CA ASN A 89 -6.48 -6.89 5.85
C ASN A 89 -6.91 -8.07 4.98
N ASP A 90 -7.75 -7.79 3.97
CA ASP A 90 -8.29 -8.80 3.07
C ASP A 90 -7.23 -9.44 2.16
N ALA A 91 -6.11 -8.74 1.93
CA ALA A 91 -5.04 -9.25 1.07
C ALA A 91 -4.30 -10.44 1.70
N ASN A 92 -4.08 -10.41 3.03
CA ASN A 92 -3.45 -11.51 3.76
C ASN A 92 -3.68 -11.37 5.27
N ARG A 93 -4.13 -12.44 5.93
CA ARG A 93 -4.30 -12.51 7.40
C ARG A 93 -3.01 -12.22 8.18
N LEU A 94 -1.85 -12.58 7.64
CA LEU A 94 -0.54 -12.31 8.26
C LEU A 94 -0.13 -10.84 8.21
N PHE A 95 -0.76 -10.03 7.36
CA PHE A 95 -0.50 -8.59 7.31
C PHE A 95 -1.09 -7.86 8.52
N THR A 96 -2.23 -8.32 9.03
CA THR A 96 -2.80 -7.81 10.28
C THR A 96 -1.82 -8.00 11.44
N ARG A 97 -1.23 -9.19 11.59
CA ARG A 97 -0.28 -9.49 12.69
C ARG A 97 0.99 -8.64 12.62
N ARG A 98 1.44 -8.29 11.42
CA ARG A 98 2.65 -7.49 11.17
C ARG A 98 2.37 -6.00 11.03
N ASN A 99 1.12 -5.55 11.25
CA ASN A 99 0.69 -4.17 11.04
C ASN A 99 1.06 -3.62 9.65
N ILE A 100 0.89 -4.43 8.60
CA ILE A 100 1.15 -4.02 7.22
C ILE A 100 -0.10 -3.37 6.62
N ILE A 101 0.09 -2.16 6.12
CA ILE A 101 -0.98 -1.34 5.53
C ILE A 101 -0.98 -1.50 4.01
N THR A 102 -2.12 -1.88 3.46
CA THR A 102 -2.38 -1.93 2.02
C THR A 102 -3.67 -1.20 1.69
N LYS A 103 -3.89 -0.92 0.40
CA LYS A 103 -5.19 -0.43 -0.07
C LYS A 103 -6.30 -1.40 0.37
N GLY A 104 -7.37 -0.89 0.94
CA GLY A 104 -8.51 -1.65 1.43
C GLY A 104 -8.37 -2.20 2.85
N ALA A 105 -7.21 -2.05 3.50
CA ALA A 105 -7.04 -2.47 4.90
C ALA A 105 -7.94 -1.65 5.84
N LEU A 106 -8.51 -2.31 6.85
CA LEU A 106 -9.20 -1.68 7.95
C LEU A 106 -8.19 -1.35 9.05
N ILE A 107 -8.05 -0.07 9.37
CA ILE A 107 -7.12 0.47 10.37
C ILE A 107 -7.88 1.05 11.56
N ARG A 108 -7.32 0.90 12.76
CA ARG A 108 -7.77 1.62 13.96
C ARG A 108 -7.04 2.95 14.02
N VAL A 109 -7.80 4.03 14.06
CA VAL A 109 -7.29 5.40 14.12
C VAL A 109 -7.80 6.09 15.38
N LYS A 110 -6.94 6.91 15.99
CA LYS A 110 -7.31 7.80 17.08
C LYS A 110 -7.70 9.15 16.49
N LEU A 111 -8.99 9.47 16.56
CA LEU A 111 -9.56 10.72 16.03
C LEU A 111 -10.35 11.39 17.16
N ASP A 112 -9.96 12.62 17.51
CA ASP A 112 -10.56 13.42 18.60
C ASP A 112 -10.68 12.65 19.94
N GLY A 113 -9.68 11.81 20.24
CA GLY A 113 -9.60 11.02 21.48
C GLY A 113 -10.35 9.69 21.47
N SER A 114 -11.16 9.40 20.43
CA SER A 114 -11.88 8.14 20.28
C SER A 114 -11.20 7.21 19.26
N GLU A 115 -11.25 5.90 19.53
CA GLU A 115 -10.83 4.88 18.56
C GLU A 115 -11.94 4.65 17.54
N ARG A 116 -11.59 4.76 16.25
CA ARG A 116 -12.51 4.49 15.15
C ARG A 116 -11.87 3.60 14.10
N ILE A 117 -12.71 2.88 13.36
CA ILE A 117 -12.28 2.03 12.25
C ILE A 117 -12.39 2.83 10.95
N ALA A 118 -11.31 2.83 10.17
CA ALA A 118 -11.27 3.46 8.86
C ALA A 118 -10.73 2.49 7.82
N LYS A 119 -11.26 2.58 6.60
CA LYS A 119 -10.84 1.79 5.44
C LYS A 119 -9.86 2.59 4.59
N VAL A 120 -8.67 2.06 4.37
CA VAL A 120 -7.64 2.70 3.55
C VAL A 120 -8.07 2.72 2.07
N SER A 121 -8.04 3.90 1.45
CA SER A 121 -8.39 4.10 0.04
C SER A 121 -7.16 4.29 -0.87
N SER A 122 -6.04 4.80 -0.33
CA SER A 122 -4.81 5.06 -1.08
C SER A 122 -3.90 3.84 -1.25
N ARG A 123 -2.84 3.97 -2.06
CA ARG A 123 -1.76 2.97 -2.19
C ARG A 123 -0.45 3.53 -1.59
N PRO A 124 -0.18 3.30 -0.30
CA PRO A 124 0.90 3.98 0.42
C PRO A 124 2.30 3.75 -0.19
N GLY A 125 2.55 2.57 -0.76
CA GLY A 125 3.83 2.25 -1.40
C GLY A 125 4.08 2.90 -2.77
N GLN A 126 3.13 3.68 -3.31
CA GLN A 126 3.28 4.43 -4.57
C GLN A 126 2.94 5.92 -4.41
N ASP A 127 1.93 6.22 -3.59
CA ASP A 127 1.43 7.57 -3.37
C ASP A 127 2.14 8.28 -2.18
N GLY A 128 2.80 7.52 -1.29
CA GLY A 128 3.56 8.06 -0.15
C GLY A 128 2.73 8.44 1.08
N ALA A 129 1.39 8.49 0.95
CA ALA A 129 0.49 8.87 2.04
C ALA A 129 -0.63 7.83 2.27
N VAL A 130 -1.12 7.76 3.52
CA VAL A 130 -2.26 6.94 3.90
C VAL A 130 -3.51 7.82 3.98
N ASN A 131 -4.44 7.60 3.05
CA ASN A 131 -5.77 8.19 3.08
C ASN A 131 -6.77 7.07 3.39
N ALA A 132 -7.73 7.37 4.27
CA ALA A 132 -8.73 6.43 4.70
C ALA A 132 -10.10 7.09 4.80
N ILE A 133 -11.15 6.28 4.73
CA ILE A 133 -12.55 6.68 4.87
C ILE A 133 -13.08 6.01 6.13
N LEU A 134 -13.76 6.77 6.97
CA LEU A 134 -14.36 6.24 8.20
C LEU A 134 -15.43 5.18 7.86
N VAL A 135 -15.40 4.04 8.54
CA VAL A 135 -16.44 3.02 8.39
C VAL A 135 -17.46 3.27 9.48
N GLU A 136 -18.66 3.68 9.10
CA GLU A 136 -19.79 3.72 10.02
C GLU A 136 -20.25 2.29 10.30
N GLU A 137 -20.41 1.94 11.57
CA GLU A 137 -21.09 0.71 11.93
C GLU A 137 -22.54 0.82 11.46
N LYS A 138 -22.86 0.14 10.34
CA LYS A 138 -24.24 -0.14 10.00
C LYS A 138 -24.79 -1.02 11.11
N LYS A 139 -25.62 -0.42 11.95
CA LYS A 139 -26.44 -1.10 12.94
C LYS A 139 -27.51 -1.95 12.25
#